data_AF-W7Q934-F1
#
_entry.id   AF-W7Q934-F1
#
_cell.length_a   1.000
_cell.length_b   1.000
_cell.length_c   1.000
_cell.angle_alpha   90.00
_cell.angle_beta   90.00
_cell.angle_gamma   90.00
#
_symmetry.space_group_name_H-M   'P 1'
#
loop_
_entity.id
_entity.type
_entity.pdbx_description
1 polymer ?
#
loop_
_entity_poly.entity_id
_entity_poly.type
_entity_poly.pdbx_seq_one_letter_code
_entity_poly.pdbx_strand_id
1 'polypeptide(L)'
;MTLTQSPAPQRCLQVALGERSYPIHIGPGLLGDPAWLSPYLAGRQVMIVTNETVAPRYLARCRQGLPEGLEVEELVLPDGEATKTLESVSRIWDALLAAGFNRRCTLIALGGGVIGDMVGFAAACYQRGVAFIQVPTTLLSQVDSSVGGKTGVNHPRGKNMIGAFWQPQAVLIDTDTLLTLPPRELSAGLAEVIKYGLIRDAGFLGWLEDNMAALRDLDAAALTRAIERSCTIKAEIVAEDETEQGVRALLNLGHTFGHAIEAHQGYGNWLHGEAVGAGMLIAAELSQRLGWLSATEVARAADIIEAAGLPLSAPADMSVDDFLDLMRLDKKNIDSRLRLILLRGLGDARLHDETPPGLLAELLASFPRR
;
A
#
# COMPACT_ATOMS: atom_id res chain seq x y z
N MET A 1 8.20 41.07 -7.90
CA MET A 1 8.92 39.98 -8.58
C MET A 1 8.44 38.67 -7.98
N THR A 2 7.41 38.08 -8.56
CA THR A 2 6.95 36.73 -8.21
C THR A 2 7.98 35.75 -8.76
N LEU A 3 8.73 35.11 -7.86
CA LEU A 3 9.57 33.96 -8.19
C LEU A 3 8.63 32.86 -8.69
N THR A 4 8.60 32.66 -10.01
CA THR A 4 8.03 31.45 -10.60
C THR A 4 8.90 30.31 -10.13
N GLN A 5 8.46 29.59 -9.07
CA GLN A 5 9.01 28.29 -8.75
C GLN A 5 8.91 27.43 -10.02
N SER A 6 10.03 26.84 -10.45
CA SER A 6 9.99 25.84 -11.51
C SER A 6 9.00 24.75 -11.08
N PRO A 7 8.09 24.29 -11.96
CA PRO A 7 7.18 23.20 -11.62
C PRO A 7 8.03 22.01 -11.18
N ALA A 8 7.66 21.40 -10.05
CA ALA A 8 8.36 20.22 -9.55
C ALA A 8 8.38 19.13 -10.65
N PRO A 9 9.44 18.30 -10.71
CA PRO A 9 9.57 17.33 -11.77
C PRO A 9 8.43 16.32 -11.75
N GLN A 10 7.70 16.23 -12.87
CA GLN A 10 6.78 15.13 -13.14
C GLN A 10 7.60 13.90 -13.55
N ARG A 11 7.20 12.72 -13.06
CA ARG A 11 7.83 11.43 -13.35
C ARG A 11 6.80 10.48 -13.95
N CYS A 12 7.25 9.64 -14.86
CA CYS A 12 6.45 8.55 -15.41
C CYS A 12 7.29 7.27 -15.31
N LEU A 13 6.79 6.30 -14.55
CA LEU A 13 7.37 4.98 -14.40
C LEU A 13 6.50 3.98 -15.17
N GLN A 14 7.12 3.10 -15.95
CA GLN A 14 6.39 2.04 -16.64
C GLN A 14 6.49 0.72 -15.86
N VAL A 15 5.34 0.14 -15.51
CA VAL A 15 5.29 -1.23 -14.96
C VAL A 15 5.25 -2.21 -16.12
N ALA A 16 6.32 -2.97 -16.32
CA ALA A 16 6.49 -3.88 -17.45
C ALA A 16 5.86 -5.26 -17.17
N LEU A 17 4.67 -5.50 -17.72
CA LEU A 17 3.91 -6.77 -17.59
C LEU A 17 3.43 -7.29 -18.95
N GLY A 18 4.26 -7.12 -19.99
CA GLY A 18 3.92 -7.47 -21.37
C GLY A 18 2.74 -6.65 -21.88
N GLU A 19 1.72 -7.32 -22.41
CA GLU A 19 0.50 -6.67 -22.93
C GLU A 19 -0.31 -5.91 -21.86
N ARG A 20 -0.05 -6.19 -20.57
CA ARG A 20 -0.73 -5.55 -19.42
C ARG A 20 0.12 -4.46 -18.79
N SER A 21 1.13 -3.95 -19.48
CA SER A 21 1.99 -2.88 -18.99
C SER A 21 1.21 -1.57 -18.87
N TYR A 22 1.46 -0.80 -17.80
CA TYR A 22 0.79 0.47 -17.56
C TYR A 22 1.75 1.51 -16.96
N PRO A 23 1.47 2.81 -17.17
CA PRO A 23 2.25 3.88 -16.57
C PRO A 23 1.76 4.25 -15.17
N ILE A 24 2.70 4.74 -14.37
CA ILE A 24 2.48 5.43 -13.09
C ILE A 24 2.98 6.86 -13.27
N HIS A 25 2.06 7.82 -13.27
CA HIS A 25 2.38 9.25 -13.32
C HIS A 25 2.50 9.79 -11.89
N ILE A 26 3.58 10.51 -11.60
CA ILE A 26 3.90 10.96 -10.24
C ILE A 26 4.32 12.44 -10.30
N GLY A 27 3.71 13.25 -9.45
CA GLY A 27 4.12 14.64 -9.25
C GLY A 27 3.00 15.47 -8.63
N PRO A 28 3.26 16.75 -8.31
CA PRO A 28 2.22 17.64 -7.81
C PRO A 28 1.33 18.15 -8.94
N GLY A 29 0.08 18.45 -8.59
CA GLY A 29 -0.84 19.17 -9.48
C GLY A 29 -1.43 18.33 -10.61
N LEU A 30 -1.26 17.01 -10.65
CA LEU A 30 -1.71 16.17 -11.76
C LEU A 30 -3.25 16.01 -11.80
N LEU A 31 -3.92 15.98 -10.65
CA LEU A 31 -5.36 15.78 -10.59
C LEU A 31 -6.08 17.01 -11.18
N GLY A 32 -7.04 16.79 -12.06
CA GLY A 32 -7.80 17.88 -12.71
C GLY A 32 -7.26 18.31 -14.07
N ASP A 33 -6.10 17.78 -14.50
CA ASP A 33 -5.60 17.96 -15.87
C ASP A 33 -5.98 16.74 -16.74
N PRO A 34 -6.75 16.93 -17.83
CA PRO A 34 -7.20 15.83 -18.68
C PRO A 34 -6.07 15.07 -19.36
N ALA A 35 -4.87 15.63 -19.49
CA ALA A 35 -3.73 14.96 -20.12
C ALA A 35 -3.39 13.62 -19.44
N TRP A 36 -3.68 13.47 -18.14
CA TRP A 36 -3.22 12.33 -17.35
C TRP A 36 -4.21 11.17 -17.27
N LEU A 37 -5.51 11.40 -17.50
CA LEU A 37 -6.54 10.35 -17.47
C LEU A 37 -7.05 10.00 -18.86
N SER A 38 -7.19 10.98 -19.75
CA SER A 38 -7.81 10.81 -21.08
C SER A 38 -7.20 9.68 -21.92
N PRO A 39 -5.86 9.50 -21.97
CA PRO A 39 -5.26 8.45 -22.79
C PRO A 39 -5.63 7.02 -22.36
N TYR A 40 -6.14 6.85 -21.14
CA TYR A 40 -6.34 5.54 -20.50
C TYR A 40 -7.83 5.18 -20.36
N LEU A 41 -8.73 6.02 -20.87
CA LEU A 41 -10.17 5.74 -20.88
C LEU A 41 -10.51 4.73 -21.99
N ALA A 42 -11.22 3.67 -21.64
CA ALA A 42 -11.61 2.61 -22.58
C ALA A 42 -12.79 3.02 -23.48
N GLY A 43 -13.54 4.06 -23.12
CA GLY A 43 -14.76 4.48 -23.80
C GLY A 43 -15.35 5.75 -23.19
N ARG A 44 -16.64 6.02 -23.49
CA ARG A 44 -17.32 7.25 -23.05
C ARG A 44 -17.89 7.19 -21.64
N GLN A 45 -18.07 5.98 -21.09
CA GLN A 45 -18.71 5.75 -19.79
C GLN A 45 -17.65 5.65 -18.69
N VAL A 46 -17.71 6.53 -17.70
CA VAL A 46 -16.75 6.61 -16.60
C VAL A 46 -17.49 6.61 -15.27
N MET A 47 -17.08 5.73 -14.37
CA MET A 47 -17.60 5.66 -13.00
C MET A 47 -16.48 6.07 -12.04
N ILE A 48 -16.62 7.21 -11.37
CA ILE A 48 -15.70 7.59 -10.29
C ILE A 48 -16.22 7.01 -8.99
N VAL A 49 -15.45 6.13 -8.36
CA VAL A 49 -15.79 5.56 -7.05
C VAL A 49 -14.82 6.10 -6.01
N THR A 50 -15.38 6.61 -4.92
CA THR A 50 -14.63 7.22 -3.82
C THR A 50 -15.35 6.98 -2.48
N ASN A 51 -14.90 7.61 -1.40
CA ASN A 51 -15.57 7.55 -0.10
C ASN A 51 -15.99 8.94 0.42
N GLU A 52 -16.81 8.94 1.47
CA GLU A 52 -17.36 10.15 2.12
C GLU A 52 -16.28 11.14 2.61
N THR A 53 -15.08 10.65 2.93
CA THR A 53 -13.95 11.47 3.37
C THR A 53 -13.23 12.12 2.18
N VAL A 54 -12.99 11.38 1.11
CA VAL A 54 -12.21 11.81 -0.06
C VAL A 54 -13.07 12.65 -1.01
N ALA A 55 -14.36 12.35 -1.13
CA ALA A 55 -15.26 13.01 -2.09
C ALA A 55 -15.28 14.54 -1.96
N PRO A 56 -15.48 15.15 -0.78
CA PRO A 56 -15.55 16.60 -0.64
C PRO A 56 -14.24 17.31 -0.99
N ARG A 57 -13.10 16.59 -0.99
CA ARG A 57 -11.77 17.14 -1.25
C ARG A 57 -11.39 17.07 -2.72
N TYR A 58 -11.66 15.93 -3.36
CA TYR A 58 -11.00 15.60 -4.64
C TYR A 58 -11.96 15.16 -5.75
N LEU A 59 -13.23 14.85 -5.47
CA LEU A 59 -14.15 14.34 -6.49
C LEU A 59 -14.39 15.35 -7.61
N ALA A 60 -14.69 16.61 -7.26
CA ALA A 60 -14.92 17.67 -8.23
C ALA A 60 -13.67 17.91 -9.11
N ARG A 61 -12.47 17.91 -8.50
CA ARG A 61 -11.21 18.07 -9.21
C ARG A 61 -10.90 16.86 -10.10
N CYS A 62 -11.20 15.64 -9.66
CA CYS A 62 -11.08 14.43 -10.47
C CYS A 62 -12.01 14.49 -11.69
N ARG A 63 -13.28 14.88 -11.50
CA ARG A 63 -14.25 15.07 -12.58
C ARG A 63 -13.81 16.12 -13.59
N GLN A 64 -13.22 17.24 -13.12
CA GLN A 64 -12.67 18.28 -13.99
C GLN A 64 -11.52 17.77 -14.88
N GLY A 65 -10.77 16.78 -14.41
CA GLY A 65 -9.70 16.12 -15.18
C GLY A 65 -10.21 15.13 -16.23
N LEU A 66 -11.51 15.09 -16.51
CA LEU A 66 -12.09 14.25 -17.55
C LEU A 66 -12.49 15.10 -18.77
N PRO A 67 -12.29 14.60 -20.01
CA PRO A 67 -12.77 15.26 -21.22
C PRO A 67 -14.28 15.57 -21.20
N GLU A 68 -14.65 16.65 -21.87
CA GLU A 68 -16.06 16.96 -22.11
C GLU A 68 -16.75 15.87 -22.95
N GLY A 69 -18.06 15.71 -22.74
CA GLY A 69 -18.89 14.78 -23.50
C GLY A 69 -18.86 13.32 -23.01
N LEU A 70 -18.14 13.01 -21.93
CA LEU A 70 -18.20 11.70 -21.28
C LEU A 70 -19.51 11.54 -20.47
N GLU A 71 -19.98 10.30 -20.37
CA GLU A 71 -21.05 9.86 -19.46
C GLU A 71 -20.40 9.53 -18.12
N VAL A 72 -20.33 10.51 -17.22
CA VAL A 72 -19.62 10.39 -15.93
C VAL A 72 -20.60 10.27 -14.78
N GLU A 73 -20.60 9.09 -14.15
CA GLU A 73 -21.30 8.79 -12.91
C GLU A 73 -20.36 8.76 -11.71
N GLU A 74 -20.90 9.01 -10.53
CA GLU A 74 -20.14 9.10 -9.28
C GLU A 74 -20.79 8.22 -8.21
N LEU A 75 -19.97 7.44 -7.51
CA LEU A 75 -20.40 6.64 -6.37
C LEU A 75 -19.54 6.93 -5.15
N VAL A 76 -20.20 7.43 -4.09
CA VAL A 76 -19.58 7.68 -2.79
C VAL A 76 -19.95 6.55 -1.84
N LEU A 77 -18.92 5.84 -1.36
CA LEU A 77 -19.04 4.77 -0.38
C LEU A 77 -18.74 5.26 1.05
N PRO A 78 -19.21 4.56 2.09
CA PRO A 78 -18.77 4.84 3.46
C PRO A 78 -17.26 4.61 3.63
N ASP A 79 -16.62 5.41 4.48
CA ASP A 79 -15.17 5.34 4.73
C ASP A 79 -14.79 4.27 5.79
N GLY A 80 -13.57 3.76 5.70
CA GLY A 80 -12.95 2.85 6.67
C GLY A 80 -12.74 1.41 6.20
N GLU A 81 -11.76 0.72 6.79
CA GLU A 81 -11.43 -0.68 6.46
C GLU A 81 -12.60 -1.65 6.68
N ALA A 82 -13.48 -1.37 7.64
CA ALA A 82 -14.68 -2.17 7.91
C ALA A 82 -15.67 -2.20 6.74
N THR A 83 -15.59 -1.21 5.83
CA THR A 83 -16.44 -1.13 4.64
C THR A 83 -15.89 -1.93 3.48
N LYS A 84 -14.66 -2.46 3.59
CA LYS A 84 -13.98 -3.26 2.56
C LYS A 84 -14.56 -4.67 2.44
N THR A 85 -15.81 -4.76 1.99
CA THR A 85 -16.63 -5.98 1.99
C THR A 85 -17.24 -6.24 0.61
N LEU A 86 -17.73 -7.48 0.41
CA LEU A 86 -18.44 -7.84 -0.82
C LEU A 86 -19.73 -7.02 -1.01
N GLU A 87 -20.37 -6.58 0.08
CA GLU A 87 -21.56 -5.74 0.04
C GLU A 87 -21.25 -4.36 -0.56
N SER A 88 -20.16 -3.73 -0.13
CA SER A 88 -19.72 -2.45 -0.71
C SER A 88 -19.36 -2.59 -2.19
N VAL A 89 -18.74 -3.70 -2.58
CA VAL A 89 -18.47 -4.00 -3.99
C VAL A 89 -19.77 -4.23 -4.78
N SER A 90 -20.78 -4.87 -4.18
CA SER A 90 -22.11 -5.03 -4.80
C SER A 90 -22.74 -3.69 -5.13
N ARG A 91 -22.60 -2.68 -4.26
CA ARG A 91 -23.09 -1.32 -4.53
C ARG A 91 -22.43 -0.69 -5.76
N ILE A 92 -21.17 -1.00 -6.03
CA ILE A 92 -20.48 -0.57 -7.26
C ILE A 92 -21.14 -1.22 -8.48
N TRP A 93 -21.40 -2.54 -8.43
CA TRP A 93 -22.06 -3.24 -9.53
C TRP A 93 -23.51 -2.76 -9.75
N ASP A 94 -24.26 -2.50 -8.68
CA ASP A 94 -25.62 -1.97 -8.75
C ASP A 94 -25.64 -0.61 -9.45
N ALA A 95 -24.72 0.29 -9.10
CA ALA A 95 -24.59 1.60 -9.75
C ALA A 95 -24.24 1.48 -11.24
N LEU A 96 -23.31 0.59 -11.60
CA LEU A 96 -22.92 0.34 -13.00
C LEU A 96 -24.09 -0.21 -13.83
N LEU A 97 -24.84 -1.18 -13.29
CA LEU A 97 -25.98 -1.80 -13.96
C LEU A 97 -27.14 -0.81 -14.11
N ALA A 98 -27.44 -0.04 -13.05
CA ALA A 98 -28.49 0.98 -13.07
C ALA A 98 -28.22 2.08 -14.11
N ALA A 99 -26.96 2.48 -14.26
CA ALA A 99 -26.54 3.47 -15.26
C ALA A 99 -26.32 2.89 -16.66
N GLY A 100 -26.51 1.59 -16.87
CA GLY A 100 -26.38 0.96 -18.20
C GLY A 100 -24.94 0.92 -18.74
N PHE A 101 -23.94 0.80 -17.87
CA PHE A 101 -22.54 0.76 -18.27
C PHE A 101 -22.23 -0.50 -19.08
N ASN A 102 -21.52 -0.38 -20.20
CA ASN A 102 -21.10 -1.50 -21.04
C ASN A 102 -19.62 -1.89 -20.83
N ARG A 103 -19.16 -2.97 -21.47
CA ARG A 103 -17.78 -3.48 -21.36
C ARG A 103 -16.64 -2.50 -21.70
N ARG A 104 -16.94 -1.37 -22.34
CA ARG A 104 -15.97 -0.30 -22.64
C ARG A 104 -15.97 0.83 -21.60
N CYS A 105 -16.63 0.66 -20.46
CA CYS A 105 -16.55 1.63 -19.39
C CYS A 105 -15.17 1.61 -18.70
N THR A 106 -14.86 2.71 -18.01
CA THR A 106 -13.70 2.81 -17.13
C THR A 106 -14.13 3.15 -15.71
N LEU A 107 -13.66 2.39 -14.73
CA LEU A 107 -13.80 2.72 -13.33
C LEU A 107 -12.59 3.53 -12.86
N ILE A 108 -12.80 4.60 -12.10
CA ILE A 108 -11.72 5.39 -11.49
C ILE A 108 -11.81 5.19 -9.98
N ALA A 109 -10.75 4.64 -9.39
CA ALA A 109 -10.63 4.45 -7.95
C ALA A 109 -9.96 5.69 -7.34
N LEU A 110 -10.75 6.60 -6.79
CA LEU A 110 -10.27 7.83 -6.15
C LEU A 110 -10.28 7.66 -4.63
N GLY A 111 -9.12 7.41 -4.03
CA GLY A 111 -9.01 7.26 -2.58
C GLY A 111 -7.77 6.49 -2.12
N GLY A 112 -7.79 6.00 -0.88
CA GLY A 112 -6.75 5.11 -0.36
C GLY A 112 -6.87 3.66 -0.83
N GLY A 113 -6.08 2.76 -0.23
CA GLY A 113 -6.00 1.35 -0.63
C GLY A 113 -7.32 0.59 -0.51
N VAL A 114 -8.18 0.95 0.43
CA VAL A 114 -9.54 0.38 0.57
C VAL A 114 -10.37 0.58 -0.70
N ILE A 115 -10.43 1.82 -1.20
CA ILE A 115 -11.13 2.15 -2.45
C ILE A 115 -10.44 1.49 -3.64
N GLY A 116 -9.10 1.56 -3.71
CA GLY A 116 -8.31 0.92 -4.77
C GLY A 116 -8.64 -0.57 -4.94
N ASP A 117 -8.63 -1.32 -3.84
CA ASP A 117 -8.88 -2.76 -3.84
C ASP A 117 -10.33 -3.10 -4.19
N MET A 118 -11.31 -2.41 -3.61
CA MET A 118 -12.73 -2.66 -3.90
C MET A 118 -13.08 -2.35 -5.36
N VAL A 119 -12.61 -1.21 -5.87
CA VAL A 119 -12.90 -0.76 -7.23
C VAL A 119 -12.17 -1.63 -8.26
N GLY A 120 -10.91 -1.98 -7.98
CA GLY A 120 -10.16 -2.91 -8.81
C GLY A 120 -10.83 -4.29 -8.89
N PHE A 121 -11.33 -4.80 -7.77
CA PHE A 121 -12.05 -6.08 -7.74
C PHE A 121 -13.41 -5.97 -8.45
N ALA A 122 -14.14 -4.87 -8.25
CA ALA A 122 -15.38 -4.59 -8.96
C ALA A 122 -15.15 -4.57 -10.48
N ALA A 123 -14.08 -3.92 -10.95
CA ALA A 123 -13.68 -3.84 -12.35
C ALA A 123 -13.28 -5.21 -12.93
N ALA A 124 -12.60 -6.05 -12.15
CA ALA A 124 -12.22 -7.40 -12.55
C ALA A 124 -13.44 -8.30 -12.80
N CYS A 125 -14.50 -8.13 -12.00
CA CYS A 125 -15.69 -8.96 -12.07
C CYS A 125 -16.76 -8.43 -13.05
N TYR A 126 -16.94 -7.11 -13.13
CA TYR A 126 -18.02 -6.50 -13.91
C TYR A 126 -17.86 -6.84 -15.40
N GLN A 127 -18.88 -7.45 -15.99
CA GLN A 127 -18.86 -8.00 -17.36
C GLN A 127 -17.63 -8.88 -17.68
N ARG A 128 -17.07 -9.55 -16.65
CA ARG A 128 -15.86 -10.37 -16.71
C ARG A 128 -14.57 -9.59 -17.00
N GLY A 129 -14.55 -8.31 -16.68
CA GLY A 129 -13.38 -7.45 -16.79
C GLY A 129 -13.67 -6.19 -17.58
N VAL A 130 -13.48 -5.05 -16.93
CA VAL A 130 -13.48 -3.72 -17.55
C VAL A 130 -12.24 -2.94 -17.13
N ALA A 131 -11.96 -1.86 -17.86
CA ALA A 131 -10.83 -1.00 -17.56
C ALA A 131 -11.02 -0.29 -16.21
N PHE A 132 -9.93 -0.09 -15.48
CA PHE A 132 -9.92 0.80 -14.34
C PHE A 132 -8.61 1.60 -14.24
N ILE A 133 -8.68 2.75 -13.57
CA ILE A 133 -7.55 3.63 -13.30
C ILE A 133 -7.47 3.84 -11.78
N GLN A 134 -6.27 3.83 -11.21
CA GLN A 134 -6.05 4.17 -9.81
C GLN A 134 -5.65 5.64 -9.66
N VAL A 135 -6.30 6.34 -8.73
CA VAL A 135 -5.95 7.70 -8.30
C VAL A 135 -5.73 7.66 -6.78
N PRO A 136 -4.58 7.12 -6.32
CA PRO A 136 -4.30 6.90 -4.91
C PRO A 136 -4.06 8.21 -4.14
N THR A 137 -4.78 8.42 -3.03
CA THR A 137 -4.74 9.67 -2.23
C THR A 137 -4.12 9.51 -0.85
N THR A 138 -3.54 8.34 -0.54
CA THR A 138 -2.77 8.09 0.69
C THR A 138 -1.35 7.68 0.32
N LEU A 139 -0.35 8.02 1.13
CA LEU A 139 1.04 7.63 0.84
C LEU A 139 1.16 6.10 0.71
N LEU A 140 0.52 5.34 1.62
CA LEU A 140 0.46 3.88 1.57
C LEU A 140 -0.03 3.39 0.20
N SER A 141 -1.15 3.93 -0.28
CA SER A 141 -1.68 3.51 -1.58
C SER A 141 -0.81 3.93 -2.76
N GLN A 142 -0.11 5.06 -2.66
CA GLN A 142 0.79 5.56 -3.70
C GLN A 142 2.03 4.70 -3.84
N VAL A 143 2.59 4.22 -2.73
CA VAL A 143 3.86 3.46 -2.74
C VAL A 143 3.68 1.95 -2.76
N ASP A 144 2.49 1.45 -2.39
CA ASP A 144 2.23 0.03 -2.30
C ASP A 144 0.96 -0.37 -3.07
N SER A 145 -0.25 -0.18 -2.52
CA SER A 145 -1.45 -0.88 -3.03
C SER A 145 -1.84 -0.55 -4.49
N SER A 146 -1.43 0.61 -5.03
CA SER A 146 -1.72 0.97 -6.42
C SER A 146 -0.85 0.23 -7.46
N VAL A 147 0.21 -0.45 -7.02
CA VAL A 147 1.13 -1.18 -7.90
C VAL A 147 1.00 -2.69 -7.68
N GLY A 148 0.90 -3.45 -8.78
CA GLY A 148 0.98 -4.91 -8.77
C GLY A 148 -0.36 -5.67 -8.76
N GLY A 149 -1.47 -4.98 -8.96
CA GLY A 149 -2.75 -5.56 -9.42
C GLY A 149 -3.48 -6.49 -8.44
N LYS A 150 -3.05 -6.59 -7.18
CA LYS A 150 -3.85 -7.29 -6.17
C LYS A 150 -5.06 -6.43 -5.83
N THR A 151 -6.25 -6.98 -5.97
CA THR A 151 -7.52 -6.31 -5.67
C THR A 151 -8.38 -7.27 -4.85
N GLY A 152 -9.27 -6.76 -4.00
CA GLY A 152 -10.13 -7.64 -3.22
C GLY A 152 -10.83 -7.01 -2.04
N VAL A 153 -11.45 -7.87 -1.24
CA VAL A 153 -12.24 -7.52 -0.07
C VAL A 153 -11.94 -8.45 1.09
N ASN A 154 -12.32 -7.98 2.28
CA ASN A 154 -12.27 -8.75 3.50
C ASN A 154 -13.49 -9.68 3.62
N HIS A 155 -13.27 -10.80 4.26
CA HIS A 155 -14.33 -11.68 4.78
C HIS A 155 -14.29 -11.60 6.31
N PRO A 156 -15.41 -11.80 7.05
CA PRO A 156 -15.39 -11.81 8.52
C PRO A 156 -14.39 -12.78 9.16
N ARG A 157 -13.93 -13.78 8.38
CA ARG A 157 -12.91 -14.77 8.79
C ARG A 157 -11.50 -14.52 8.26
N GLY A 158 -11.26 -13.42 7.54
CA GLY A 158 -9.91 -13.12 7.04
C GLY A 158 -9.84 -11.92 6.11
N LYS A 159 -8.75 -11.15 6.26
CA LYS A 159 -8.42 -9.99 5.43
C LYS A 159 -7.98 -10.41 4.02
N ASN A 160 -8.44 -9.69 2.99
CA ASN A 160 -8.06 -9.89 1.59
C ASN A 160 -8.17 -11.36 1.11
N MET A 161 -9.19 -12.10 1.55
CA MET A 161 -9.36 -13.52 1.21
C MET A 161 -10.06 -13.73 -0.14
N ILE A 162 -10.78 -12.72 -0.62
CA ILE A 162 -11.60 -12.77 -1.83
C ILE A 162 -11.13 -11.62 -2.73
N GLY A 163 -10.71 -11.93 -3.95
CA GLY A 163 -10.10 -10.92 -4.80
C GLY A 163 -9.70 -11.45 -6.17
N ALA A 164 -9.03 -10.59 -6.94
CA ALA A 164 -8.50 -10.89 -8.26
C ALA A 164 -7.16 -10.19 -8.49
N PHE A 165 -6.32 -10.79 -9.33
CA PHE A 165 -5.19 -10.09 -9.94
C PHE A 165 -5.70 -9.33 -11.18
N TRP A 166 -5.83 -8.01 -11.07
CA TRP A 166 -6.36 -7.14 -12.12
C TRP A 166 -5.54 -5.85 -12.21
N GLN A 167 -4.88 -5.64 -13.35
CA GLN A 167 -3.96 -4.50 -13.54
C GLN A 167 -4.72 -3.25 -14.02
N PRO A 168 -4.38 -2.04 -13.50
CA PRO A 168 -4.98 -0.80 -13.97
C PRO A 168 -4.49 -0.44 -15.37
N GLN A 169 -5.20 0.46 -16.05
CA GLN A 169 -4.75 1.07 -17.30
C GLN A 169 -3.70 2.16 -17.05
N ALA A 170 -3.76 2.81 -15.89
CA ALA A 170 -2.78 3.76 -15.39
C ALA A 170 -2.93 3.98 -13.88
N VAL A 171 -1.89 4.52 -13.26
CA VAL A 171 -1.94 5.05 -11.89
C VAL A 171 -1.58 6.53 -11.95
N LEU A 172 -2.40 7.38 -11.31
CA LEU A 172 -2.19 8.82 -11.24
C LEU A 172 -1.92 9.25 -9.79
N ILE A 173 -0.66 9.53 -9.49
CA ILE A 173 -0.20 9.96 -8.17
C ILE A 173 0.00 11.48 -8.16
N ASP A 174 -1.06 12.22 -7.80
CA ASP A 174 -0.92 13.63 -7.46
C ASP A 174 -0.46 13.78 -6.00
N THR A 175 0.79 14.21 -5.80
CA THR A 175 1.38 14.35 -4.46
C THR A 175 0.69 15.42 -3.62
N ASP A 176 -0.02 16.39 -4.22
CA ASP A 176 -0.77 17.42 -3.48
C ASP A 176 -1.93 16.81 -2.69
N THR A 177 -2.36 15.60 -3.03
CA THR A 177 -3.38 14.88 -2.26
C THR A 177 -2.93 14.55 -0.84
N LEU A 178 -1.61 14.47 -0.60
CA LEU A 178 -1.04 14.22 0.73
C LEU A 178 -1.13 15.43 1.66
N LEU A 179 -1.33 16.65 1.13
CA LEU A 179 -1.42 17.87 1.94
C LEU A 179 -2.63 17.88 2.89
N THR A 180 -3.64 17.06 2.64
CA THR A 180 -4.82 16.93 3.53
C THR A 180 -4.82 15.62 4.32
N LEU A 181 -3.80 14.77 4.13
CA LEU A 181 -3.71 13.46 4.77
C LEU A 181 -3.35 13.64 6.26
N PRO A 182 -4.03 12.97 7.20
CA PRO A 182 -3.65 13.02 8.60
C PRO A 182 -2.19 12.58 8.82
N PRO A 183 -1.42 13.23 9.71
CA PRO A 183 -0.02 12.87 9.95
C PRO A 183 0.19 11.40 10.32
N ARG A 184 -0.75 10.80 11.06
CA ARG A 184 -0.73 9.37 11.42
C ARG A 184 -0.80 8.46 10.19
N GLU A 185 -1.61 8.82 9.19
CA GLU A 185 -1.74 8.10 7.91
C GLU A 185 -0.50 8.28 7.03
N LEU A 186 0.15 9.46 7.09
CA LEU A 186 1.45 9.68 6.43
C LEU A 186 2.51 8.74 7.03
N SER A 187 2.63 8.70 8.36
CA SER A 187 3.54 7.77 9.07
C SER A 187 3.25 6.31 8.70
N ALA A 188 1.97 5.91 8.65
CA ALA A 188 1.60 4.57 8.21
C ALA A 188 2.07 4.27 6.77
N GLY A 189 2.00 5.24 5.85
CA GLY A 189 2.57 5.08 4.51
C GLY A 189 4.10 5.01 4.49
N LEU A 190 4.78 5.76 5.37
CA LEU A 190 6.25 5.73 5.48
C LEU A 190 6.78 4.37 5.94
N ALA A 191 5.99 3.58 6.68
CA ALA A 191 6.35 2.20 7.02
C ALA A 191 6.66 1.37 5.77
N GLU A 192 5.82 1.49 4.74
CA GLU A 192 6.00 0.79 3.47
C GLU A 192 7.19 1.34 2.67
N VAL A 193 7.44 2.64 2.73
CA VAL A 193 8.62 3.26 2.12
C VAL A 193 9.92 2.72 2.75
N ILE A 194 9.97 2.64 4.08
CA ILE A 194 11.12 2.08 4.82
C ILE A 194 11.30 0.61 4.48
N LYS A 195 10.20 -0.16 4.38
CA LYS A 195 10.22 -1.59 4.04
C LYS A 195 11.01 -1.84 2.76
N TYR A 196 10.83 -1.05 1.71
CA TYR A 196 11.59 -1.22 0.46
C TYR A 196 13.10 -1.05 0.64
N GLY A 197 13.51 -0.08 1.46
CA GLY A 197 14.91 0.11 1.81
C GLY A 197 15.49 -1.08 2.58
N LEU A 198 14.73 -1.58 3.57
CA LEU A 198 15.13 -2.74 4.39
C LEU A 198 15.25 -4.03 3.56
N ILE A 199 14.37 -4.26 2.59
CA ILE A 199 14.33 -5.55 1.88
C ILE A 199 15.24 -5.63 0.64
N ARG A 200 15.55 -4.50 -0.01
CA ARG A 200 16.15 -4.53 -1.36
C ARG A 200 17.09 -3.38 -1.69
N ASP A 201 17.09 -2.28 -0.92
CA ASP A 201 17.87 -1.09 -1.30
C ASP A 201 18.42 -0.32 -0.09
N ALA A 202 19.60 -0.74 0.39
CA ALA A 202 20.31 -0.06 1.46
C ALA A 202 20.70 1.39 1.13
N GLY A 203 20.87 1.72 -0.15
CA GLY A 203 21.16 3.08 -0.60
C GLY A 203 19.93 3.98 -0.48
N PHE A 204 18.76 3.47 -0.84
CA PHE A 204 17.49 4.14 -0.58
C PHE A 204 17.21 4.28 0.91
N LEU A 205 17.49 3.25 1.72
CA LEU A 205 17.40 3.35 3.18
C LEU A 205 18.27 4.49 3.74
N GLY A 206 19.53 4.59 3.30
CA GLY A 206 20.41 5.71 3.68
C GLY A 206 19.85 7.07 3.24
N TRP A 207 19.28 7.15 2.03
CA TRP A 207 18.62 8.38 1.59
C TRP A 207 17.40 8.74 2.44
N LEU A 208 16.61 7.75 2.89
CA LEU A 208 15.47 7.98 3.79
C LEU A 208 15.93 8.53 5.15
N GLU A 209 17.03 8.03 5.70
CA GLU A 209 17.62 8.54 6.95
C GLU A 209 17.97 10.02 6.84
N ASP A 210 18.57 10.43 5.72
CA ASP A 210 18.93 11.83 5.48
C ASP A 210 17.72 12.74 5.19
N ASN A 211 16.57 12.19 4.79
CA ASN A 211 15.43 12.96 4.25
C ASN A 211 14.12 12.75 5.01
N MET A 212 14.09 11.99 6.11
CA MET A 212 12.85 11.67 6.82
C MET A 212 12.12 12.91 7.34
N ALA A 213 12.87 13.92 7.82
CA ALA A 213 12.28 15.19 8.24
C ALA A 213 11.56 15.88 7.07
N ALA A 214 12.20 15.99 5.91
CA ALA A 214 11.61 16.58 4.71
C ALA A 214 10.36 15.81 4.23
N LEU A 215 10.37 14.47 4.32
CA LEU A 215 9.21 13.64 4.00
C LEU A 215 8.03 13.92 4.95
N ARG A 216 8.30 14.05 6.24
CA ARG A 216 7.28 14.37 7.26
C ARG A 216 6.75 15.79 7.15
N ASP A 217 7.57 16.70 6.65
CA ASP A 217 7.19 18.09 6.34
C ASP A 217 6.53 18.24 4.96
N LEU A 218 6.25 17.11 4.28
CA LEU A 218 5.61 17.05 2.96
C LEU A 218 6.37 17.82 1.87
N ASP A 219 7.70 17.83 1.92
CA ASP A 219 8.52 18.38 0.84
C ASP A 219 8.21 17.65 -0.48
N ALA A 220 7.80 18.41 -1.50
CA ALA A 220 7.30 17.86 -2.75
C ALA A 220 8.36 17.04 -3.50
N ALA A 221 9.63 17.45 -3.44
CA ALA A 221 10.72 16.75 -4.13
C ALA A 221 11.08 15.44 -3.41
N ALA A 222 11.15 15.48 -2.08
CA ALA A 222 11.37 14.29 -1.26
C ALA A 222 10.25 13.27 -1.44
N LEU A 223 8.98 13.70 -1.37
CA LEU A 223 7.81 12.83 -1.58
C LEU A 223 7.83 12.19 -2.96
N THR A 224 8.03 13.00 -4.02
CA THR A 224 8.08 12.49 -5.40
C THR A 224 9.16 11.43 -5.55
N ARG A 225 10.36 11.67 -5.01
CA ARG A 225 11.48 10.70 -5.07
C ARG A 225 11.20 9.43 -4.26
N ALA A 226 10.63 9.56 -3.06
CA ALA A 226 10.31 8.41 -2.22
C ALA A 226 9.24 7.53 -2.89
N ILE A 227 8.20 8.13 -3.47
CA ILE A 227 7.15 7.42 -4.20
C ILE A 227 7.73 6.76 -5.45
N GLU A 228 8.46 7.52 -6.28
CA GLU A 228 9.10 6.99 -7.50
C GLU A 228 9.98 5.78 -7.20
N ARG A 229 10.85 5.87 -6.20
CA ARG A 229 11.75 4.75 -5.85
C ARG A 229 10.99 3.56 -5.28
N SER A 230 9.98 3.79 -4.45
CA SER A 230 9.12 2.74 -3.91
C SER A 230 8.37 1.99 -5.02
N CYS A 231 7.72 2.73 -5.92
CA CYS A 231 7.03 2.14 -7.07
C CYS A 231 8.00 1.39 -7.98
N THR A 232 9.22 1.91 -8.19
CA THR A 232 10.26 1.24 -8.98
C THR A 232 10.63 -0.11 -8.39
N ILE A 233 10.98 -0.14 -7.09
CA ILE A 233 11.34 -1.39 -6.39
C ILE A 233 10.19 -2.39 -6.43
N LYS A 234 8.95 -1.94 -6.19
CA LYS A 234 7.78 -2.82 -6.27
C LYS A 234 7.52 -3.33 -7.68
N ALA A 235 7.66 -2.49 -8.71
CA ALA A 235 7.48 -2.88 -10.10
C ALA A 235 8.52 -3.94 -10.52
N GLU A 236 9.78 -3.79 -10.11
CA GLU A 236 10.83 -4.80 -10.32
C GLU A 236 10.46 -6.14 -9.67
N ILE A 237 10.05 -6.12 -8.39
CA ILE A 237 9.62 -7.33 -7.67
C ILE A 237 8.40 -7.99 -8.34
N VAL A 238 7.41 -7.19 -8.76
CA VAL A 238 6.20 -7.70 -9.42
C VAL A 238 6.51 -8.28 -10.81
N ALA A 239 7.43 -7.67 -11.55
CA ALA A 239 7.88 -8.19 -12.84
C ALA A 239 8.62 -9.53 -12.70
N GLU A 240 9.38 -9.70 -11.61
CA GLU A 240 10.04 -10.97 -11.28
C GLU A 240 9.06 -12.05 -10.80
N ASP A 241 7.99 -11.67 -10.10
CA ASP A 241 6.99 -12.59 -9.55
C ASP A 241 5.61 -11.92 -9.40
N GLU A 242 4.77 -12.03 -10.42
CA GLU A 242 3.44 -11.40 -10.40
C GLU A 242 2.49 -12.09 -9.40
N THR A 243 2.64 -13.39 -9.11
CA THR A 243 1.62 -14.15 -8.36
C THR A 243 1.98 -14.48 -6.91
N GLU A 244 3.07 -13.91 -6.40
CA GLU A 244 3.52 -14.08 -5.00
C GLU A 244 3.92 -15.51 -4.63
N GLN A 245 4.60 -16.21 -5.54
CA GLN A 245 5.09 -17.57 -5.29
C GLN A 245 6.59 -17.63 -4.93
N GLY A 246 7.32 -16.53 -5.08
CA GLY A 246 8.76 -16.42 -4.89
C GLY A 246 9.17 -15.08 -4.30
N VAL A 247 9.90 -14.26 -5.06
CA VAL A 247 10.52 -13.01 -4.57
C VAL A 247 9.49 -11.98 -4.10
N ARG A 248 8.26 -12.00 -4.61
CA ARG A 248 7.21 -11.06 -4.16
C ARG A 248 6.78 -11.32 -2.72
N ALA A 249 7.08 -12.51 -2.16
CA ALA A 249 6.90 -12.76 -0.73
C ALA A 249 7.74 -11.83 0.15
N LEU A 250 8.88 -11.30 -0.34
CA LEU A 250 9.75 -10.37 0.42
C LEU A 250 9.04 -9.07 0.79
N LEU A 251 7.99 -8.67 0.04
CA LEU A 251 7.14 -7.54 0.40
C LEU A 251 6.39 -7.74 1.72
N ASN A 252 6.42 -8.94 2.30
CA ASN A 252 5.79 -9.24 3.58
C ASN A 252 6.72 -9.08 4.79
N LEU A 253 7.86 -8.39 4.66
CA LEU A 253 8.66 -8.00 5.84
C LEU A 253 7.77 -7.29 6.87
N GLY A 254 7.84 -7.74 8.12
CA GLY A 254 7.02 -7.24 9.22
C GLY A 254 5.55 -7.65 9.21
N HIS A 255 5.00 -8.11 8.09
CA HIS A 255 3.56 -8.34 7.94
C HIS A 255 3.04 -9.51 8.79
N THR A 256 3.82 -10.57 9.01
CA THR A 256 3.37 -11.70 9.85
C THR A 256 3.11 -11.24 11.29
N PHE A 257 3.97 -10.38 11.84
CA PHE A 257 3.79 -9.77 13.16
C PHE A 257 2.73 -8.67 13.13
N GLY A 258 2.75 -7.81 12.10
CA GLY A 258 1.80 -6.72 11.93
C GLY A 258 0.36 -7.21 11.81
N HIS A 259 0.10 -8.25 11.03
CA HIS A 259 -1.23 -8.85 10.93
C HIS A 259 -1.70 -9.45 12.26
N ALA A 260 -0.80 -10.02 13.06
CA ALA A 260 -1.15 -10.48 14.40
C ALA A 260 -1.56 -9.30 15.31
N ILE A 261 -0.82 -8.18 15.26
CA ILE A 261 -1.18 -6.95 15.98
C ILE A 261 -2.54 -6.43 15.51
N GLU A 262 -2.77 -6.29 14.20
CA GLU A 262 -4.05 -5.82 13.65
C GLU A 262 -5.23 -6.72 14.05
N ALA A 263 -5.05 -8.04 13.98
CA ALA A 263 -6.09 -9.00 14.32
C ALA A 263 -6.41 -9.00 15.83
N HIS A 264 -5.39 -8.87 16.69
CA HIS A 264 -5.57 -8.78 18.14
C HIS A 264 -6.26 -7.48 18.54
N GLN A 265 -5.80 -6.35 18.01
CA GLN A 265 -6.32 -5.03 18.38
C GLN A 265 -7.70 -4.77 17.77
N GLY A 266 -8.10 -5.51 16.74
CA GLY A 266 -9.30 -5.23 15.95
C GLY A 266 -9.04 -4.19 14.86
N TYR A 267 -9.64 -4.41 13.70
CA TYR A 267 -9.40 -3.59 12.51
C TYR A 267 -9.75 -2.11 12.75
N GLY A 268 -8.77 -1.22 12.53
CA GLY A 268 -8.91 0.24 12.65
C GLY A 268 -8.38 0.86 13.94
N ASN A 269 -8.04 0.06 14.96
CA ASN A 269 -7.43 0.59 16.20
C ASN A 269 -5.96 0.93 15.99
N TRP A 270 -5.23 0.03 15.32
CA TRP A 270 -3.91 0.28 14.75
C TRP A 270 -4.05 0.45 13.24
N LEU A 271 -3.37 1.45 12.68
CA LEU A 271 -3.21 1.54 11.24
C LEU A 271 -2.29 0.41 10.78
N HIS A 272 -2.50 -0.07 9.56
CA HIS A 272 -1.69 -1.14 8.98
C HIS A 272 -0.19 -0.82 9.05
N GLY A 273 0.20 0.39 8.66
CA GLY A 273 1.61 0.81 8.70
C GLY A 273 2.21 0.90 10.10
N GLU A 274 1.42 1.18 11.14
CA GLU A 274 1.90 1.14 12.53
C GLU A 274 2.25 -0.29 12.95
N ALA A 275 1.36 -1.23 12.63
CA ALA A 275 1.56 -2.64 12.91
C ALA A 275 2.72 -3.23 12.09
N VAL A 276 2.84 -2.85 10.81
CA VAL A 276 3.97 -3.23 9.95
C VAL A 276 5.27 -2.62 10.46
N GLY A 277 5.28 -1.35 10.89
CA GLY A 277 6.43 -0.69 11.50
C GLY A 277 6.98 -1.47 12.71
N ALA A 278 6.13 -1.75 13.70
CA ALA A 278 6.51 -2.58 14.84
C ALA A 278 6.95 -3.99 14.40
N GLY A 279 6.23 -4.59 13.44
CA GLY A 279 6.57 -5.91 12.90
C GLY A 279 7.93 -5.97 12.19
N MET A 280 8.33 -4.90 11.50
CA MET A 280 9.67 -4.81 10.87
C MET A 280 10.76 -4.78 11.93
N LEU A 281 10.55 -4.08 13.05
CA LEU A 281 11.51 -4.08 14.15
C LEU A 281 11.61 -5.46 14.82
N ILE A 282 10.48 -6.14 15.06
CA ILE A 282 10.47 -7.52 15.56
C ILE A 282 11.25 -8.44 14.60
N ALA A 283 11.05 -8.30 13.30
CA ALA A 283 11.78 -9.08 12.30
C ALA A 283 13.29 -8.77 12.30
N ALA A 284 13.69 -7.51 12.48
CA ALA A 284 15.09 -7.12 12.59
C ALA A 284 15.76 -7.68 13.85
N GLU A 285 15.11 -7.60 15.02
CA GLU A 285 15.60 -8.21 16.25
C GLU A 285 15.71 -9.73 16.17
N LEU A 286 14.74 -10.40 15.53
CA LEU A 286 14.83 -11.83 15.27
C LEU A 286 16.03 -12.16 14.39
N SER A 287 16.26 -11.36 13.35
CA SER A 287 17.40 -11.51 12.44
C SER A 287 18.73 -11.34 13.18
N GLN A 288 18.81 -10.43 14.15
CA GLN A 288 19.98 -10.29 15.03
C GLN A 288 20.18 -11.51 15.93
N ARG A 289 19.12 -12.05 16.53
CA ARG A 289 19.21 -13.26 17.38
C ARG A 289 19.63 -14.50 16.61
N LEU A 290 19.35 -14.55 15.31
CA LEU A 290 19.84 -15.58 14.39
C LEU A 290 21.29 -15.33 13.92
N GLY A 291 21.91 -14.23 14.37
CA GLY A 291 23.28 -13.84 14.03
C GLY A 291 23.44 -13.23 12.64
N TRP A 292 22.35 -12.74 12.03
CA TRP A 292 22.38 -12.19 10.66
C TRP A 292 22.54 -10.68 10.63
N LEU A 293 22.01 -9.98 11.64
CA LEU A 293 22.24 -8.55 11.83
C LEU A 293 23.11 -8.28 13.06
N SER A 294 23.88 -7.21 12.97
CA SER A 294 24.55 -6.59 14.12
C SER A 294 23.58 -5.76 14.96
N ALA A 295 23.98 -5.45 16.21
CA ALA A 295 23.22 -4.54 17.05
C ALA A 295 23.09 -3.13 16.43
N THR A 296 24.11 -2.69 15.69
CA THR A 296 24.10 -1.41 14.97
C THR A 296 23.06 -1.38 13.85
N GLU A 297 22.90 -2.48 13.11
CA GLU A 297 21.89 -2.56 12.05
C GLU A 297 20.46 -2.57 12.61
N VAL A 298 20.24 -3.24 13.75
CA VAL A 298 18.93 -3.19 14.44
C VAL A 298 18.65 -1.78 14.95
N ALA A 299 19.63 -1.13 15.58
CA ALA A 299 19.48 0.25 16.05
C ALA A 299 19.13 1.19 14.89
N ARG A 300 19.81 1.06 13.75
CA ARG A 300 19.54 1.85 12.54
C ARG A 300 18.12 1.62 12.00
N ALA A 301 17.61 0.38 12.03
CA ALA A 301 16.22 0.09 11.69
C ALA A 301 15.22 0.70 12.69
N ALA A 302 15.52 0.67 14.00
CA ALA A 302 14.69 1.31 15.02
C ALA A 302 14.65 2.83 14.84
N ASP A 303 15.80 3.46 14.63
CA ASP A 303 15.95 4.91 14.49
C ASP A 303 15.12 5.44 13.30
N ILE A 304 15.16 4.77 12.15
CA ILE A 304 14.38 5.21 10.97
C ILE A 304 12.87 5.00 11.14
N ILE A 305 12.46 3.92 11.82
CA ILE A 305 11.04 3.66 12.15
C ILE A 305 10.54 4.75 13.11
N GLU A 306 11.29 5.08 14.16
CA GLU A 306 10.95 6.15 15.09
C GLU A 306 10.94 7.52 14.40
N ALA A 307 11.93 7.80 13.55
CA ALA A 307 12.01 9.05 12.80
C ALA A 307 10.78 9.27 11.90
N ALA A 308 10.18 8.20 11.37
CA ALA A 308 8.92 8.23 10.62
C ALA A 308 7.68 8.44 11.50
N GLY A 309 7.81 8.43 12.83
CA GLY A 309 6.70 8.55 13.78
C GLY A 309 5.93 7.24 13.99
N LEU A 310 6.58 6.09 13.76
CA LEU A 310 5.98 4.77 13.93
C LEU A 310 6.30 4.18 15.31
N PRO A 311 5.47 3.27 15.83
CA PRO A 311 5.70 2.64 17.12
C PRO A 311 6.87 1.64 17.08
N LEU A 312 7.66 1.66 18.16
CA LEU A 312 8.74 0.69 18.42
C LEU A 312 8.33 -0.41 19.41
N SER A 313 7.06 -0.48 19.78
CA SER A 313 6.52 -1.45 20.74
C SER A 313 5.29 -2.15 20.19
N ALA A 314 5.05 -3.35 20.69
CA ALA A 314 3.77 -4.05 20.51
C ALA A 314 2.71 -3.45 21.46
N PRO A 315 1.42 -3.78 21.27
CA PRO A 315 0.38 -3.35 22.21
C PRO A 315 0.61 -3.86 23.63
N ALA A 316 0.27 -3.04 24.63
CA ALA A 316 0.37 -3.36 26.05
C ALA A 316 -0.31 -4.68 26.46
N ASP A 317 -1.46 -4.98 25.85
CA ASP A 317 -2.35 -6.08 26.22
C ASP A 317 -2.13 -7.36 25.41
N MET A 318 -1.17 -7.36 24.47
CA MET A 318 -0.91 -8.51 23.59
C MET A 318 0.16 -9.44 24.18
N SER A 319 -0.23 -10.67 24.51
CA SER A 319 0.68 -11.69 25.06
C SER A 319 1.49 -12.40 23.98
N VAL A 320 2.48 -13.20 24.41
CA VAL A 320 3.27 -14.06 23.49
C VAL A 320 2.37 -15.11 22.81
N ASP A 321 1.44 -15.70 23.57
CA ASP A 321 0.54 -16.72 23.05
C ASP A 321 -0.40 -16.12 21.99
N ASP A 322 -0.89 -14.89 22.21
CA ASP A 322 -1.72 -14.17 21.22
C ASP A 322 -0.98 -13.97 19.90
N PHE A 323 0.30 -13.57 19.95
CA PHE A 323 1.14 -13.48 18.76
C PHE A 323 1.24 -14.83 18.05
N LEU A 324 1.65 -15.87 18.77
CA LEU A 324 1.91 -17.18 18.17
C LEU A 324 0.65 -17.80 17.56
N ASP A 325 -0.51 -17.65 18.22
CA ASP A 325 -1.77 -18.18 17.72
C ASP A 325 -2.27 -17.44 16.48
N LEU A 326 -2.16 -16.11 16.45
CA LEU A 326 -2.55 -15.31 15.28
C LEU A 326 -1.58 -15.48 14.11
N MET A 327 -0.28 -15.59 14.38
CA MET A 327 0.74 -15.83 13.34
C MET A 327 0.57 -17.19 12.64
N ARG A 328 0.03 -18.21 13.34
CA ARG A 328 -0.29 -19.52 12.73
C ARG A 328 -1.37 -19.44 11.66
N LEU A 329 -2.24 -18.43 11.72
CA LEU A 329 -3.31 -18.20 10.76
C LEU A 329 -2.84 -17.45 9.50
N ASP A 330 -1.58 -16.98 9.45
CA ASP A 330 -1.04 -16.30 8.27
C ASP A 330 -0.98 -17.27 7.08
N LYS A 331 -1.49 -16.80 5.92
CA LYS A 331 -1.66 -17.58 4.68
C LYS A 331 -0.33 -18.09 4.10
N LYS A 332 0.80 -17.57 4.56
CA LYS A 332 2.14 -17.99 4.11
C LYS A 332 2.54 -19.34 4.68
N ASN A 333 1.95 -19.77 5.79
CA ASN A 333 2.35 -20.99 6.47
C ASN A 333 2.06 -22.21 5.57
N ILE A 334 3.07 -23.08 5.44
CA ILE A 334 2.96 -24.40 4.82
C ILE A 334 3.13 -25.40 5.95
N ASP A 335 2.15 -26.29 6.11
CA ASP A 335 2.06 -27.23 7.23
C ASP A 335 2.05 -26.52 8.59
N SER A 336 2.90 -26.96 9.54
CA SER A 336 3.01 -26.41 10.90
C SER A 336 4.14 -25.39 11.07
N ARG A 337 4.84 -25.00 9.98
CA ARG A 337 6.03 -24.14 10.06
C ARG A 337 5.68 -22.69 9.74
N LEU A 338 6.12 -21.78 10.61
CA LEU A 338 5.98 -20.34 10.41
C LEU A 338 6.98 -19.86 9.36
N ARG A 339 6.47 -19.29 8.27
CA ARG A 339 7.30 -18.68 7.21
C ARG A 339 7.40 -17.17 7.45
N LEU A 340 8.59 -16.71 7.80
CA LEU A 340 8.89 -15.32 8.12
C LEU A 340 9.78 -14.69 7.06
N ILE A 341 9.56 -13.40 6.79
CA ILE A 341 10.51 -12.59 6.04
C ILE A 341 11.42 -11.91 7.05
N LEU A 342 12.72 -12.18 6.93
CA LEU A 342 13.78 -11.71 7.82
C LEU A 342 14.91 -11.07 7.01
N LEU A 343 15.91 -10.49 7.67
CA LEU A 343 17.00 -9.74 7.04
C LEU A 343 18.34 -10.47 7.18
N ARG A 344 19.05 -10.64 6.08
CA ARG A 344 20.45 -11.10 6.05
C ARG A 344 21.46 -9.95 6.15
N GLY A 345 20.97 -8.75 5.86
CA GLY A 345 21.60 -7.45 6.00
C GLY A 345 20.55 -6.38 5.71
N LEU A 346 20.83 -5.12 6.02
CA LEU A 346 19.95 -4.03 5.56
C LEU A 346 19.99 -3.95 4.03
N GLY A 347 18.84 -4.01 3.38
CA GLY A 347 18.72 -4.12 1.92
C GLY A 347 18.77 -5.55 1.37
N ASP A 348 18.80 -6.56 2.23
CA ASP A 348 18.82 -7.98 1.84
C ASP A 348 17.84 -8.79 2.71
N ALA A 349 16.61 -8.96 2.22
CA ALA A 349 15.59 -9.78 2.86
C ALA A 349 15.53 -11.22 2.31
N ARG A 350 15.15 -12.15 3.19
CA ARG A 350 14.99 -13.56 2.86
C ARG A 350 13.78 -14.17 3.54
N LEU A 351 13.11 -15.06 2.82
CA LEU A 351 12.13 -15.98 3.38
C LEU A 351 12.80 -17.09 4.20
N HIS A 352 12.35 -17.28 5.43
CA HIS A 352 12.91 -18.24 6.38
C HIS A 352 11.81 -19.00 7.13
N ASP A 353 11.96 -20.31 7.25
CA ASP A 353 10.96 -21.24 7.78
C ASP A 353 11.50 -22.20 8.85
N GLU A 354 12.73 -21.94 9.32
CA GLU A 354 13.44 -22.75 10.32
C GLU A 354 13.71 -21.96 11.60
N THR A 355 12.84 -20.98 11.93
CA THR A 355 12.97 -20.20 13.17
C THR A 355 12.74 -21.09 14.38
N PRO A 356 13.71 -21.23 15.31
CA PRO A 356 13.51 -22.03 16.51
C PRO A 356 12.36 -21.47 17.36
N PRO A 357 11.34 -22.27 17.72
CA PRO A 357 10.18 -21.77 18.46
C PRO A 357 10.52 -21.09 19.79
N GLY A 358 11.51 -21.62 20.51
CA GLY A 358 11.99 -21.02 21.76
C GLY A 358 12.59 -19.63 21.56
N LEU A 359 13.38 -19.44 20.50
CA LEU A 359 13.99 -18.14 20.18
C LEU A 359 12.94 -17.08 19.85
N LEU A 360 11.90 -17.47 19.10
CA LEU A 360 10.78 -16.60 18.76
C LEU A 360 9.97 -16.22 20.00
N ALA A 361 9.65 -17.18 20.87
CA ALA A 361 8.92 -16.93 22.10
C ALA A 361 9.71 -16.02 23.06
N GLU A 362 11.02 -16.25 23.21
CA GLU A 362 11.91 -15.39 24.01
C GLU A 362 11.97 -13.96 23.46
N LEU A 363 12.06 -13.79 22.15
CA LEU A 363 12.01 -12.47 21.52
C LEU A 363 10.70 -11.77 21.86
N LEU A 364 9.56 -12.39 21.56
CA LEU A 364 8.23 -11.82 21.80
C LEU A 364 7.99 -11.54 23.29
N ALA A 365 8.54 -12.34 24.19
CA ALA A 365 8.46 -12.09 25.63
C ALA A 365 9.19 -10.80 26.01
N SER A 366 10.39 -10.59 25.47
CA SER A 366 11.25 -9.43 25.77
C SER A 366 10.95 -8.16 24.94
N PHE A 367 10.18 -8.26 23.86
CA PHE A 367 9.88 -7.11 22.99
C PHE A 367 9.06 -6.05 23.75
N PRO A 368 9.35 -4.74 23.61
CA PRO A 368 8.64 -3.69 24.33
C PRO A 368 7.13 -3.70 24.08
N ARG A 369 6.35 -3.38 25.11
CA ARG A 369 4.89 -3.27 25.05
C ARG A 369 4.43 -1.90 25.59
N ARG A 370 3.52 -1.22 24.89
CA ARG A 370 3.00 0.10 25.30
C ARG A 370 1.54 0.32 24.95
#